data_AF-A0A3B8SN68-F1
#
_entry.id   AF-A0A3B8SN68-F1
#
_cell.length_a   1.000
_cell.length_b   1.000
_cell.length_c   1.000
_cell.angle_alpha   90.00
_cell.angle_beta   90.00
_cell.angle_gamma   90.00
#
_symmetry.space_group_name_H-M   'P 1'
#
loop_
_entity.id
_entity.type
_entity.pdbx_description
1 polymer ?
#
loop_
_entity_poly.entity_id
_entity_poly.type
_entity_poly.pdbx_seq_one_letter_code
_entity_poly.pdbx_strand_id
1 'polypeptide(L)'
;MKVKCMKKNGYTVIEMLVVIGVLGIFTIAILSSTSYAYKDMTPKYYNELVKSIEREATLYGKTLNNLKEEGNLVIVLSDMIDAGYYEADSEGNVIDPRNSKANLNGLKIKLTYNEDGSIDAKVIDDE
;
A
#
# COMPACT_ATOMS: atom_id res chain seq x y z
N MET A 1 -56.26 -44.76 11.62
CA MET A 1 -54.99 -44.04 11.38
C MET A 1 -55.32 -42.55 11.19
N LYS A 2 -54.97 -41.67 12.13
CA LYS A 2 -55.22 -40.22 12.01
C LYS A 2 -53.95 -39.54 11.50
N VAL A 3 -53.98 -39.00 10.29
CA VAL A 3 -52.89 -38.21 9.73
C VAL A 3 -52.95 -36.81 10.34
N LYS A 4 -51.90 -36.41 11.07
CA LYS A 4 -51.76 -35.08 11.67
C LYS A 4 -51.16 -34.14 10.61
N CYS A 5 -51.99 -33.33 9.95
CA CYS A 5 -51.49 -32.29 9.05
C CYS A 5 -50.76 -31.21 9.84
N MET A 6 -49.47 -30.96 9.54
CA MET A 6 -48.70 -29.85 10.11
C MET A 6 -49.18 -28.52 9.51
N LYS A 7 -49.45 -27.54 10.37
CA LYS A 7 -49.83 -26.18 9.98
C LYS A 7 -48.61 -25.49 9.34
N LYS A 8 -48.73 -25.03 8.08
CA LYS A 8 -47.67 -24.25 7.43
C LYS A 8 -47.78 -22.80 7.93
N ASN A 9 -46.89 -22.41 8.83
CA ASN A 9 -46.83 -21.04 9.33
C ASN A 9 -46.02 -20.19 8.34
N GLY A 10 -46.70 -19.58 7.37
CA GLY A 10 -46.10 -18.61 6.45
C GLY A 10 -45.97 -17.23 7.09
N TYR A 11 -45.08 -16.39 6.55
CA TYR A 11 -44.93 -15.01 6.98
C TYR A 11 -46.13 -14.16 6.56
N THR A 12 -46.53 -13.26 7.44
CA THR A 12 -47.59 -12.29 7.22
C THR A 12 -47.02 -11.08 6.46
N VAL A 13 -47.84 -10.41 5.65
CA VAL A 13 -47.44 -9.22 4.88
C VAL A 13 -46.81 -8.13 5.76
N ILE A 14 -47.32 -7.97 6.99
CA ILE A 14 -46.80 -7.02 7.98
C ILE A 14 -45.38 -7.39 8.43
N GLU A 15 -45.13 -8.68 8.69
CA GLU A 15 -43.81 -9.16 9.09
C GLU A 15 -42.78 -8.94 7.97
N MET A 16 -43.18 -9.10 6.70
CA MET A 16 -42.35 -8.77 5.55
C MET A 16 -42.02 -7.27 5.46
N LEU A 17 -42.98 -6.38 5.71
CA LEU A 17 -42.75 -4.93 5.70
C LEU A 17 -41.77 -4.49 6.79
N VAL A 18 -41.86 -5.09 7.99
CA VAL A 18 -40.93 -4.83 9.08
C VAL A 18 -39.51 -5.26 8.69
N VAL A 19 -39.36 -6.44 8.10
CA VAL A 19 -38.05 -6.92 7.63
C VAL A 19 -37.46 -6.00 6.56
N ILE A 20 -38.27 -5.56 5.59
CA ILE A 20 -37.82 -4.61 4.54
C ILE A 20 -37.39 -3.28 5.16
N GLY A 21 -38.15 -2.75 6.11
CA GLY A 21 -37.80 -1.50 6.82
C GLY A 21 -36.49 -1.61 7.58
N VAL A 22 -36.27 -2.73 8.29
CA VAL A 22 -35.02 -2.99 9.01
C VAL A 22 -33.85 -3.13 8.04
N LEU A 23 -33.99 -3.92 6.96
CA LEU A 23 -32.96 -4.06 5.94
C LEU A 23 -32.61 -2.71 5.28
N GLY A 24 -33.60 -1.85 5.02
CA GLY A 24 -33.38 -0.50 4.49
C GLY A 24 -32.47 0.33 5.39
N ILE A 25 -32.73 0.36 6.69
CA ILE A 25 -31.90 1.11 7.66
C ILE A 25 -30.48 0.52 7.74
N PHE A 26 -30.36 -0.81 7.77
CA PHE A 26 -29.05 -1.48 7.79
C PHE A 26 -28.21 -1.19 6.55
N THR A 27 -28.81 -1.20 5.36
CA THR A 27 -28.08 -0.92 4.10
C THR A 27 -27.51 0.50 4.05
N ILE A 28 -28.26 1.51 4.51
CA ILE A 28 -27.79 2.91 4.56
C ILE A 28 -26.59 3.06 5.52
N ALA A 29 -26.63 2.38 6.67
CA ALA A 29 -25.54 2.42 7.65
C ALA A 29 -24.25 1.78 7.11
N ILE A 30 -24.36 0.65 6.39
CA ILE A 30 -23.21 -0.06 5.80
C ILE A 30 -22.61 0.72 4.61
N LEU A 31 -23.44 1.31 3.75
CA LEU A 31 -22.95 2.11 2.62
C LEU A 31 -22.19 3.36 3.07
N SER A 32 -22.65 4.01 4.14
CA SER A 32 -21.99 5.20 4.67
C SER A 32 -20.60 4.88 5.26
N SER A 33 -20.46 3.75 5.95
CA SER A 33 -19.17 3.34 6.55
C SER A 33 -18.16 2.81 5.53
N THR A 34 -18.62 2.07 4.52
CA THR A 34 -17.75 1.58 3.44
C THR A 34 -17.20 2.72 2.58
N SER A 35 -17.98 3.77 2.31
CA SER A 35 -17.52 4.97 1.58
C SER A 35 -16.28 5.62 2.21
N TYR A 36 -16.21 5.72 3.55
CA TYR A 36 -15.03 6.25 4.25
C TYR A 36 -13.79 5.34 4.17
N ALA A 37 -14.00 4.02 4.07
CA ALA A 37 -12.91 3.05 3.90
C ALA A 37 -12.31 3.06 2.48
N TYR A 38 -13.03 3.59 1.49
CA TYR A 38 -12.55 3.86 0.13
C TYR A 38 -11.95 5.26 -0.05
N LYS A 39 -11.55 5.93 1.04
CA LYS A 39 -10.70 7.11 0.90
C LYS A 39 -9.42 6.74 0.14
N ASP A 40 -9.07 7.55 -0.84
CA ASP A 40 -7.90 7.37 -1.70
C ASP A 40 -6.64 7.10 -0.85
N MET A 41 -6.23 5.84 -0.78
CA MET A 41 -5.07 5.39 0.01
C MET A 41 -3.76 5.51 -0.79
N THR A 42 -3.85 5.89 -2.07
CA THR A 42 -2.72 6.05 -2.99
C THR A 42 -1.55 6.86 -2.42
N PRO A 43 -1.74 8.05 -1.80
CA PRO A 43 -0.62 8.79 -1.21
C PRO A 43 0.00 8.09 -0.01
N LYS A 44 -0.81 7.34 0.77
CA LYS A 44 -0.31 6.57 1.91
C LYS A 44 0.55 5.41 1.43
N TYR A 45 0.09 4.67 0.41
CA TYR A 45 0.85 3.59 -0.21
C TYR A 45 2.15 4.09 -0.83
N TYR A 46 2.12 5.23 -1.52
CA TYR A 46 3.33 5.86 -2.03
C TYR A 46 4.35 6.13 -0.93
N ASN A 47 3.91 6.76 0.18
CA ASN A 47 4.80 7.06 1.31
C ASN A 47 5.36 5.79 1.97
N GLU A 48 4.56 4.72 2.08
CA GLU A 48 5.04 3.43 2.59
C GLU A 48 6.08 2.80 1.66
N LEU A 49 5.85 2.88 0.34
CA LEU A 49 6.78 2.38 -0.67
C LEU A 49 8.10 3.15 -0.64
N VAL A 50 8.05 4.49 -0.59
CA VAL A 50 9.25 5.35 -0.43
C VAL A 50 10.04 4.99 0.81
N LYS A 51 9.38 4.80 1.96
CA LYS A 51 10.07 4.38 3.20
C LYS A 51 10.72 3.01 3.07
N SER A 52 10.09 2.09 2.34
CA SER A 52 10.69 0.79 2.07
C SER A 52 11.94 0.94 1.22
N ILE A 53 11.91 1.77 0.18
CA ILE A 53 13.07 2.08 -0.67
C ILE A 53 14.20 2.67 0.18
N GLU A 54 13.92 3.68 1.01
CA GLU A 54 14.91 4.31 1.88
C GLU A 54 15.57 3.31 2.84
N ARG A 55 14.79 2.38 3.39
CA ARG A 55 15.31 1.33 4.28
C ARG A 55 16.27 0.40 3.56
N GLU A 56 15.90 -0.08 2.38
CA GLU A 56 16.76 -0.96 1.58
C GLU A 56 17.99 -0.20 1.03
N ALA A 57 17.83 1.08 0.68
CA ALA A 57 18.92 1.94 0.24
C ALA A 57 19.96 2.16 1.34
N THR A 58 19.51 2.23 2.60
CA THR A 58 20.41 2.28 3.76
C THR A 58 21.25 1.01 3.89
N LEU A 59 20.68 -0.16 3.57
CA LEU A 59 21.42 -1.42 3.55
C LEU A 59 22.41 -1.49 2.40
N TYR A 60 21.98 -1.09 1.20
CA TYR A 60 22.85 -1.01 0.04
C TYR A 60 24.03 -0.06 0.27
N GLY A 61 23.77 1.12 0.84
CA GLY A 61 24.80 2.11 1.19
C GLY A 61 25.89 1.58 2.11
N LYS A 62 25.61 0.61 3.00
CA LYS A 62 26.62 -0.02 3.86
C LYS A 62 27.67 -0.82 3.07
N THR A 63 27.31 -1.27 1.87
CA THR A 63 28.22 -2.00 0.98
C THR A 63 29.06 -1.10 0.09
N LEU A 64 28.68 0.18 -0.01
CA LEU A 64 29.37 1.18 -0.81
C LEU A 64 30.54 1.77 -0.02
N ASN A 65 31.76 1.33 -0.34
CA ASN A 65 32.98 1.81 0.33
C ASN A 65 33.24 3.31 0.07
N ASN A 66 32.89 3.80 -1.12
CA ASN A 66 33.02 5.20 -1.53
C ASN A 66 32.12 6.16 -0.74
N LEU A 67 30.99 5.69 -0.21
CA LEU A 67 30.10 6.51 0.61
C LEU A 67 30.78 6.99 1.91
N LYS A 68 31.67 6.16 2.48
CA LYS A 68 32.46 6.53 3.67
C LYS A 68 33.52 7.60 3.38
N GLU A 69 34.00 7.66 2.15
CA GLU A 69 35.04 8.60 1.72
C GLU A 69 34.44 9.94 1.29
N GLU A 70 33.33 9.91 0.55
CA GLU A 70 32.68 11.10 -0.02
C GLU A 70 31.64 11.73 0.93
N GLY A 71 31.16 10.98 1.93
CA GLY A 71 30.18 11.44 2.92
C GLY A 71 28.74 11.57 2.40
N ASN A 72 28.56 11.80 1.09
CA ASN A 72 27.25 11.83 0.43
C ASN A 72 27.35 11.18 -0.95
N LEU A 73 26.35 10.38 -1.33
CA LEU A 73 26.26 9.77 -2.66
C LEU A 73 24.82 9.81 -3.15
N VAL A 74 24.63 9.99 -4.46
CA VAL A 74 23.31 9.82 -5.09
C VAL A 74 23.32 8.54 -5.90
N ILE A 75 22.34 7.67 -5.64
CA ILE A 75 22.13 6.42 -6.36
C ILE A 75 20.75 6.42 -7.02
N VAL A 76 20.54 5.53 -7.97
CA VAL A 76 19.24 5.34 -8.64
C VAL A 76 18.62 4.02 -8.18
N LEU A 77 17.29 3.96 -8.06
CA LEU A 77 16.59 2.74 -7.65
C LEU A 77 16.91 1.54 -8.56
N SER A 78 17.10 1.76 -9.86
CA SER A 78 17.55 0.73 -10.80
C SER A 78 18.84 0.03 -10.34
N ASP A 79 19.81 0.79 -9.81
CA ASP A 79 21.10 0.23 -9.36
C ASP A 79 20.90 -0.70 -8.17
N MET A 80 19.92 -0.42 -7.31
CA MET A 80 19.57 -1.28 -6.17
C MET A 80 18.84 -2.56 -6.62
N ILE A 81 18.01 -2.47 -7.66
CA ILE A 81 17.33 -3.63 -8.26
C ILE A 81 18.39 -4.56 -8.88
N ASP A 82 19.30 -3.99 -9.67
CA ASP A 82 20.40 -4.75 -10.32
C ASP A 82 21.34 -5.39 -9.28
N ALA A 83 21.57 -4.70 -8.15
CA ALA A 83 22.35 -5.23 -7.03
C ALA A 83 21.58 -6.25 -6.15
N GLY A 84 20.28 -6.46 -6.39
CA GLY A 84 19.44 -7.40 -5.64
C GLY A 84 19.02 -6.91 -4.24
N TYR A 85 19.08 -5.61 -3.99
CA TYR A 85 18.66 -4.98 -2.73
C TYR A 85 17.20 -4.51 -2.75
N TYR A 86 16.54 -4.55 -3.92
CA TYR A 86 15.13 -4.23 -4.03
C TYR A 86 14.42 -5.17 -5.00
N GLU A 87 13.22 -5.63 -4.62
CA GLU A 87 12.42 -6.50 -5.46
C GLU A 87 11.60 -5.67 -6.47
N ALA A 88 11.73 -6.01 -7.74
CA ALA A 88 10.95 -5.45 -8.81
C ALA A 88 9.91 -6.46 -9.32
N ASP A 89 9.00 -6.01 -10.18
CA ASP A 89 8.07 -6.91 -10.87
C ASP A 89 8.79 -7.83 -11.87
N SER A 90 8.02 -8.70 -12.55
CA SER A 90 8.55 -9.64 -13.55
C SER A 90 9.27 -8.97 -14.73
N GLU A 91 9.05 -7.67 -14.95
CA GLU A 91 9.67 -6.88 -16.01
C GLU A 91 10.83 -6.00 -15.48
N GLY A 92 11.17 -6.11 -14.19
CA GLY A 92 12.22 -5.31 -13.56
C GLY A 92 11.78 -3.89 -13.20
N ASN A 93 10.48 -3.62 -13.11
CA ASN A 93 9.93 -2.32 -12.78
C ASN A 93 9.35 -2.23 -11.36
N VAL A 94 9.47 -1.05 -10.76
CA VAL A 94 8.77 -0.68 -9.53
C VAL A 94 7.63 0.27 -9.91
N ILE A 95 6.39 -0.19 -9.81
CA ILE A 95 5.21 0.58 -10.24
C ILE A 95 4.97 1.76 -9.29
N ASP A 96 4.70 2.96 -9.83
CA ASP A 96 4.25 4.08 -9.01
C ASP A 96 2.76 3.90 -8.66
N PRO A 97 2.40 3.74 -7.36
CA PRO A 97 1.00 3.58 -6.96
C PRO A 97 0.13 4.81 -7.31
N ARG A 98 0.73 5.99 -7.49
CA ARG A 98 0.06 7.23 -7.91
C ARG A 98 -0.25 7.26 -9.40
N ASN A 99 0.54 6.55 -10.21
CA ASN A 99 0.39 6.51 -11.65
C ASN A 99 0.84 5.15 -12.19
N SER A 100 -0.11 4.27 -12.47
CA SER A 100 0.14 2.91 -12.97
C SER A 100 0.82 2.84 -14.34
N LYS A 101 1.02 3.96 -15.04
CA LYS A 101 1.78 4.05 -16.29
C LYS A 101 3.24 4.48 -16.09
N ALA A 102 3.59 4.91 -14.89
CA ALA A 102 4.94 5.33 -14.52
C ALA A 102 5.59 4.28 -13.63
N ASN A 103 6.92 4.17 -13.73
CA ASN A 103 7.74 3.39 -12.83
C ASN A 103 8.63 4.33 -11.99
N LEU A 104 9.12 3.79 -10.89
CA LEU A 104 10.01 4.45 -9.94
C LEU A 104 11.48 4.04 -10.16
N ASN A 105 11.79 3.35 -11.26
CA ASN A 105 13.14 2.85 -11.53
C ASN A 105 14.16 3.99 -11.60
N GLY A 106 13.76 5.16 -12.10
CA GLY A 106 14.60 6.37 -12.16
C GLY A 106 14.65 7.18 -10.87
N LEU A 107 14.02 6.71 -9.79
CA LEU A 107 13.96 7.45 -8.53
C LEU A 107 15.36 7.61 -7.93
N LYS A 108 15.76 8.86 -7.69
CA LYS A 108 17.06 9.20 -7.11
C LYS A 108 16.97 9.16 -5.60
N ILE A 109 17.98 8.54 -4.99
CA ILE A 109 18.08 8.37 -3.55
C ILE A 109 19.42 8.93 -3.11
N LYS A 110 19.38 9.90 -2.20
CA LYS A 110 20.56 10.46 -1.57
C LYS A 110 20.90 9.63 -0.33
N LEU A 111 22.10 9.05 -0.34
CA LEU A 111 22.74 8.43 0.80
C LEU A 111 23.64 9.44 1.50
N THR A 112 23.54 9.52 2.82
CA THR A 112 24.36 10.38 3.68
C THR A 112 25.03 9.53 4.74
N TYR A 113 26.36 9.60 4.82
CA TYR A 113 27.13 9.00 5.90
C TYR A 113 27.27 10.00 7.05
N ASN A 114 26.72 9.65 8.20
CA ASN A 114 26.72 10.50 9.38
C ASN A 114 28.01 10.30 10.19
N GLU A 115 28.36 11.29 11.00
CA GLU A 115 29.55 11.27 11.86
C GLU A 115 29.52 10.13 12.91
N ASP A 116 28.33 9.64 13.25
CA ASP A 116 28.13 8.49 14.15
C ASP A 116 28.34 7.12 13.48
N GLY A 117 28.66 7.11 12.18
CA GLY A 117 28.83 5.91 11.37
C GLY A 117 27.52 5.29 10.88
N SER A 118 26.38 5.94 11.10
CA SER A 118 25.10 5.56 10.50
C SER A 118 25.00 6.06 9.05
N ILE A 119 24.17 5.38 8.26
CA ILE A 119 23.83 5.81 6.90
C ILE A 119 22.34 6.17 6.90
N ASP A 120 22.03 7.37 6.41
CA ASP A 120 20.66 7.84 6.16
C ASP A 120 20.41 7.84 4.65
N ALA A 121 19.23 7.39 4.23
CA ALA A 121 18.83 7.38 2.83
C ALA A 121 17.54 8.18 2.69
N LYS A 122 17.51 9.11 1.74
CA LYS A 122 16.33 9.91 1.42
C LYS A 122 16.08 9.97 -0.07
N VAL A 123 14.85 9.70 -0.46
CA VAL A 123 14.42 9.96 -1.84
C VAL A 123 14.48 11.47 -2.09
N ILE A 124 15.06 11.85 -3.23
CA ILE A 124 15.07 13.23 -3.72
C ILE A 124 14.18 13.29 -4.96
N ASP A 125 13.18 14.16 -4.92
CA ASP A 125 12.41 14.49 -6.12
C ASP A 125 13.27 15.40 -7.00
N ASP A 126 13.42 15.05 -8.27
CA ASP A 126 13.90 15.99 -9.28
C ASP A 126 12.78 17.02 -9.50
N GLU A 127 12.97 18.25 -9.01
CA GLU A 127 12.14 19.41 -9.38
C GLU A 127 12.14 19.65 -10.89
#